data_AF-G0EI02-F1
#
_entry.id   AF-G0EI02-F1
#
_cell.length_a   1.000
_cell.length_b   1.000
_cell.length_c   1.000
_cell.angle_alpha   90.00
_cell.angle_beta   90.00
_cell.angle_gamma   90.00
#
_symmetry.space_group_name_H-M   'P 1'
#
loop_
_entity.id
_entity.type
_entity.pdbx_description
1 polymer ?
#
loop_
_entity_poly.entity_id
_entity_poly.type
_entity_poly.pdbx_seq_one_letter_code
_entity_poly.pdbx_strand_id
1 'polypeptide(L)'
;MNHYDNNIIYNNDILQYNFSCLSNILGGGRIIYLMKKLYSFPKLKDFLKSKNLESYEGYIIGGENSESQKKKAEWLANYKYISEKQLKNVEFEINSNIFENLNFVKEKKFVRARNEKIYKSPLFLIYEGVNLDCAISKKYDIAYKDRIVGIISNNKNDINLIELANNFYRNKKIMSSSIKILSNYSISQRYVLSKNDVISVPFEKDIEKSLLEWEKDIINDIDYIIDFIKKGNESYIMKKVTSKEDINKYNDTFVRLMLTSFNNFNFLYMFEKNGIIFSVYSFTKNTSFNIINDEKLMNNLVKEIYYKYGTSLYINRIIRIFSNDILIIVKPNKLRYWIKSIAIRDVDDVINDIITQG
;
A
#
# COMPACT_ATOMS: atom_id res chain seq x y z
N MET A 1 -24.49 -0.60 -5.25
CA MET A 1 -23.18 -1.16 -5.62
C MET A 1 -22.60 -0.27 -6.72
N ASN A 2 -21.36 0.20 -6.58
CA ASN A 2 -20.71 1.05 -7.58
C ASN A 2 -20.06 0.17 -8.68
N HIS A 3 -19.87 0.68 -9.89
CA HIS A 3 -19.21 -0.03 -11.00
C HIS A 3 -17.86 -0.63 -10.60
N TYR A 4 -17.08 0.12 -9.81
CA TYR A 4 -15.77 -0.31 -9.34
C TYR A 4 -15.78 -1.40 -8.25
N ASP A 5 -16.95 -1.80 -7.77
CA ASP A 5 -17.08 -2.83 -6.73
C ASP A 5 -17.35 -4.23 -7.33
N ASN A 6 -17.56 -4.32 -8.65
CA ASN A 6 -17.84 -5.57 -9.37
C ASN A 6 -16.57 -6.06 -10.07
N ASN A 7 -16.02 -7.22 -9.70
CA ASN A 7 -14.87 -7.79 -10.40
C ASN A 7 -15.02 -9.28 -10.67
N ILE A 8 -14.35 -9.74 -11.72
CA ILE A 8 -14.29 -11.15 -12.14
C ILE A 8 -13.08 -11.80 -11.47
N ILE A 9 -13.26 -12.99 -10.91
CA ILE A 9 -12.18 -13.86 -10.42
C ILE A 9 -12.28 -15.20 -11.14
N TYR A 10 -11.14 -15.71 -11.61
CA TYR A 10 -11.07 -17.02 -12.25
C TYR A 10 -10.94 -18.14 -11.21
N ASN A 11 -11.65 -19.26 -11.43
CA ASN A 11 -11.63 -20.41 -10.51
C ASN A 11 -10.22 -20.95 -10.24
N ASN A 12 -9.37 -20.99 -11.26
CA ASN A 12 -7.98 -21.46 -11.12
C ASN A 12 -7.18 -20.59 -10.14
N ASP A 13 -7.43 -19.28 -10.11
CA ASP A 13 -6.75 -18.36 -9.20
C ASP A 13 -7.18 -18.59 -7.75
N ILE A 14 -8.44 -18.94 -7.51
CA ILE A 14 -8.97 -19.26 -6.17
C ILE A 14 -8.30 -20.51 -5.61
N LEU A 15 -8.08 -21.52 -6.45
CA LEU A 15 -7.42 -22.77 -6.05
C LEU A 15 -5.92 -22.58 -5.77
N GLN A 16 -5.27 -21.63 -6.46
CA GLN A 16 -3.82 -21.45 -6.39
C GLN A 16 -3.37 -20.42 -5.35
N TYR A 17 -4.14 -19.35 -5.13
CA TYR A 17 -3.72 -18.23 -4.28
C TYR A 17 -4.79 -17.87 -3.25
N ASN A 18 -4.42 -17.95 -1.96
CA ASN A 18 -5.30 -17.61 -0.83
C ASN A 18 -5.79 -16.15 -0.86
N PHE A 19 -5.09 -15.26 -1.56
CA PHE A 19 -5.45 -13.85 -1.67
C PHE A 19 -6.36 -13.54 -2.87
N SER A 20 -6.74 -14.51 -3.70
CA SER A 20 -7.57 -14.27 -4.90
C SER A 20 -8.95 -13.70 -4.57
N CYS A 21 -9.58 -14.13 -3.48
CA CYS A 21 -10.84 -13.52 -3.04
C CYS A 21 -10.61 -12.08 -2.53
N LEU A 22 -9.47 -11.84 -1.88
CA LEU A 22 -9.11 -10.52 -1.36
C LEU A 22 -8.85 -9.52 -2.49
N SER A 23 -8.30 -9.96 -3.64
CA SER A 23 -8.08 -9.05 -4.77
C SER A 23 -9.39 -8.42 -5.28
N ASN A 24 -10.51 -9.15 -5.23
CA ASN A 24 -11.83 -8.60 -5.60
C ASN A 24 -12.31 -7.53 -4.61
N ILE A 25 -12.04 -7.69 -3.32
CA ILE A 25 -12.34 -6.67 -2.31
C ILE A 25 -11.45 -5.43 -2.51
N LEU A 26 -10.21 -5.62 -2.94
CA LEU A 26 -9.23 -4.56 -3.19
C LEU A 26 -9.42 -3.82 -4.54
N GLY A 27 -10.51 -4.08 -5.26
CA GLY A 27 -10.85 -3.39 -6.51
C GLY A 27 -10.58 -4.19 -7.80
N GLY A 28 -10.13 -5.44 -7.68
CA GLY A 28 -9.98 -6.38 -8.79
C GLY A 28 -9.08 -5.90 -9.93
N GLY A 29 -9.38 -6.34 -11.15
CA GLY A 29 -8.62 -5.96 -12.35
C GLY A 29 -7.12 -6.26 -12.20
N ARG A 30 -6.27 -5.27 -12.49
CA ARG A 30 -4.82 -5.48 -12.49
C ARG A 30 -4.17 -5.69 -11.12
N ILE A 31 -4.88 -5.45 -10.01
CA ILE A 31 -4.31 -5.66 -8.67
C ILE A 31 -3.94 -7.13 -8.43
N ILE A 32 -4.67 -8.07 -9.03
CA ILE A 32 -4.36 -9.49 -8.88
C ILE A 32 -3.01 -9.85 -9.51
N TYR A 33 -2.63 -9.21 -10.62
CA TYR A 33 -1.32 -9.41 -11.24
C TYR A 33 -0.21 -8.87 -10.37
N LEU A 34 -0.40 -7.69 -9.78
CA LEU A 34 0.54 -7.14 -8.79
C LEU A 34 0.69 -8.07 -7.58
N MET A 35 -0.42 -8.59 -7.04
CA MET A 35 -0.41 -9.52 -5.90
C MET A 35 0.34 -10.81 -6.24
N LYS A 36 0.07 -11.43 -7.40
CA LYS A 36 0.79 -12.61 -7.89
C LYS A 36 2.29 -12.34 -8.03
N LYS A 37 2.67 -11.20 -8.60
CA LYS A 37 4.07 -10.80 -8.76
C LYS A 37 4.78 -10.63 -7.42
N LEU A 38 4.19 -9.86 -6.49
CA LEU A 38 4.73 -9.69 -5.14
C LEU A 38 4.80 -11.01 -4.37
N TYR A 39 3.82 -11.90 -4.56
CA TYR A 39 3.83 -13.23 -3.96
C TYR A 39 4.96 -14.11 -4.52
N SER A 40 5.33 -13.95 -5.79
CA SER A 40 6.39 -14.74 -6.42
C SER A 40 7.82 -14.35 -5.99
N PHE A 41 8.03 -13.14 -5.50
CA PHE A 41 9.37 -12.71 -5.06
C PHE A 41 9.89 -13.53 -3.87
N PRO A 42 11.23 -13.73 -3.78
CA PRO A 42 11.88 -14.28 -2.59
C PRO A 42 11.47 -13.52 -1.32
N LYS A 43 11.45 -14.20 -0.18
CA LYS A 43 11.04 -13.59 1.09
C LYS A 43 12.24 -13.08 1.88
N LEU A 44 12.02 -12.12 2.77
CA LEU A 44 13.05 -11.62 3.67
C LEU A 44 13.73 -12.77 4.44
N LYS A 45 12.97 -13.76 4.93
CA LYS A 45 13.51 -14.96 5.59
C LYS A 45 14.50 -15.75 4.73
N ASP A 46 14.33 -15.76 3.40
CA ASP A 46 15.21 -16.49 2.48
C ASP A 46 16.54 -15.74 2.34
N PHE A 47 16.48 -14.40 2.29
CA PHE A 47 17.67 -13.55 2.34
C PHE A 47 18.42 -13.65 3.67
N LEU A 48 17.70 -13.66 4.80
CA LEU A 48 18.30 -13.84 6.12
C LEU A 48 19.08 -15.16 6.20
N LYS A 49 18.48 -16.25 5.71
CA LYS A 49 19.14 -17.57 5.66
C LYS A 49 20.38 -17.56 4.76
N SER A 50 20.30 -16.97 3.56
CA SER A 50 21.42 -16.97 2.61
C SER A 50 22.62 -16.14 3.09
N LYS A 51 22.39 -15.16 3.97
CA LYS A 51 23.42 -14.32 4.58
C LYS A 51 23.79 -14.69 6.01
N ASN A 52 23.27 -15.80 6.53
CA ASN A 52 23.48 -16.26 7.90
C ASN A 52 23.14 -15.18 8.96
N LEU A 53 22.07 -14.42 8.70
CA LEU A 53 21.52 -13.41 9.60
C LEU A 53 20.39 -14.03 10.41
N GLU A 54 20.30 -13.65 11.68
CA GLU A 54 19.30 -14.19 12.60
C GLU A 54 18.27 -13.11 12.95
N SER A 55 17.00 -13.50 13.10
CA SER A 55 15.92 -12.60 13.53
C SER A 55 15.31 -13.06 14.85
N TYR A 56 15.00 -12.12 15.74
CA TYR A 56 14.44 -12.39 17.06
C TYR A 56 13.41 -11.35 17.47
N GLU A 57 12.42 -11.77 18.24
CA GLU A 57 11.55 -10.85 18.99
C GLU A 57 12.25 -10.44 20.28
N GLY A 58 11.92 -9.25 20.76
CA GLY A 58 12.43 -8.71 22.02
C GLY A 58 11.93 -9.40 23.29
N TYR A 59 12.17 -8.74 24.41
CA TYR A 59 11.78 -9.23 25.72
C TYR A 59 10.28 -9.06 26.00
N ILE A 60 9.75 -9.93 26.87
CA ILE A 60 8.37 -9.88 27.39
C ILE A 60 8.42 -9.69 28.90
N ILE A 61 7.78 -8.63 29.38
CA ILE A 61 7.68 -8.29 30.81
C ILE A 61 6.73 -9.27 31.50
N GLY A 62 7.07 -9.71 32.71
CA GLY A 62 6.16 -10.47 33.55
C GLY A 62 5.14 -9.57 34.23
N GLY A 63 3.88 -9.58 33.77
CA GLY A 63 2.78 -8.89 34.45
C GLY A 63 2.51 -9.48 35.83
N GLU A 64 1.99 -8.70 36.79
CA GLU A 64 1.74 -9.15 38.16
C GLU A 64 0.91 -10.45 38.22
N ASN A 65 -0.12 -10.55 37.38
CA ASN A 65 -1.07 -11.68 37.30
C ASN A 65 -0.68 -12.80 36.32
N SER A 66 0.56 -12.85 35.81
CA SER A 66 0.98 -13.92 34.91
C SER A 66 1.41 -15.18 35.69
N GLU A 67 0.73 -16.30 35.46
CA GLU A 67 1.05 -17.63 36.02
C GLU A 67 2.37 -18.22 35.49
N SER A 68 2.89 -17.67 34.39
CA SER A 68 4.15 -18.09 33.80
C SER A 68 5.35 -17.77 34.71
N GLN A 69 6.28 -18.72 34.85
CA GLN A 69 7.51 -18.59 35.65
C GLN A 69 8.31 -17.34 35.25
N LYS A 70 8.29 -16.32 36.12
CA LYS A 70 9.03 -15.07 35.92
C LYS A 70 10.51 -15.29 36.22
N LYS A 71 11.38 -15.11 35.23
CA LYS A 71 12.83 -15.16 35.42
C LYS A 71 13.38 -13.76 35.69
N LYS A 72 14.33 -13.66 36.61
CA LYS A 72 15.12 -12.44 36.81
C LYS A 72 16.16 -12.33 35.70
N ALA A 73 16.31 -11.14 35.13
CA ALA A 73 17.35 -10.82 34.16
C ALA A 73 17.86 -9.41 34.44
N GLU A 74 18.63 -9.27 35.52
CA GLU A 74 19.08 -7.95 36.02
C GLU A 74 20.03 -7.25 35.03
N TRP A 75 20.78 -8.02 34.23
CA TRP A 75 21.66 -7.50 33.19
C TRP A 75 20.92 -6.64 32.15
N LEU A 76 19.62 -6.88 31.92
CA LEU A 76 18.83 -6.10 30.96
C LEU A 76 18.61 -4.66 31.44
N ALA A 77 18.67 -4.40 32.75
CA ALA A 77 18.56 -3.04 33.31
C ALA A 77 19.74 -2.13 32.91
N ASN A 78 20.86 -2.72 32.46
CA ASN A 78 22.00 -1.98 31.93
C ASN A 78 21.80 -1.51 30.49
N TYR A 79 20.72 -1.96 29.83
CA TYR A 79 20.41 -1.56 28.46
C TYR A 79 19.44 -0.40 28.44
N LYS A 80 19.71 0.57 27.56
CA LYS A 80 18.67 1.47 27.08
C LYS A 80 17.73 0.72 26.15
N TYR A 81 16.44 1.07 26.17
CA TYR A 81 15.46 0.45 25.29
C TYR A 81 14.80 1.47 24.36
N ILE A 82 14.47 0.99 23.17
CA ILE A 82 13.63 1.74 22.23
C ILE A 82 12.21 1.17 22.25
N SER A 83 11.24 2.04 22.53
CA SER A 83 9.82 1.68 22.45
C SER A 83 9.32 1.73 21.00
N GLU A 84 8.19 1.07 20.74
CA GLU A 84 7.49 1.13 19.45
C GLU A 84 7.17 2.57 19.03
N LYS A 85 6.76 3.42 19.98
CA LYS A 85 6.45 4.83 19.73
C LYS A 85 7.70 5.61 19.33
N GLN A 86 8.84 5.34 19.98
CA GLN A 86 10.10 5.99 19.63
C GLN A 86 10.61 5.51 18.27
N LEU A 87 10.56 4.20 18.00
CA LEU A 87 11.01 3.62 16.73
C LEU A 87 10.27 4.21 15.53
N LYS A 88 8.95 4.46 15.65
CA LYS A 88 8.14 5.13 14.62
C LYS A 88 8.59 6.56 14.29
N ASN A 89 9.29 7.22 15.22
CA ASN A 89 9.78 8.58 15.06
C ASN A 89 11.26 8.63 14.68
N VAL A 90 11.91 7.49 14.52
CA VAL A 90 13.26 7.41 13.96
C VAL A 90 13.13 7.38 12.44
N GLU A 91 13.94 8.19 11.74
CA GLU A 91 13.99 8.16 10.28
C GLU A 91 14.53 6.80 9.81
N PHE A 92 15.83 6.54 10.05
CA PHE A 92 16.46 5.28 9.67
C PHE A 92 17.59 4.83 10.61
N GLU A 93 18.38 5.76 11.15
CA GLU A 93 19.52 5.40 12.01
C GLU A 93 19.33 5.91 13.44
N ILE A 94 19.65 5.04 14.41
CA ILE A 94 19.72 5.43 15.81
C ILE A 94 21.09 6.05 16.08
N ASN A 95 21.13 7.39 16.07
CA ASN A 95 22.33 8.18 16.35
C ASN A 95 22.52 8.44 17.85
N SER A 96 23.61 9.14 18.22
CA SER A 96 23.93 9.52 19.60
C SER A 96 22.78 10.25 20.28
N ASN A 97 22.20 11.26 19.61
CA ASN A 97 21.14 12.09 20.17
C ASN A 97 19.89 11.27 20.51
N ILE A 98 19.51 10.34 19.64
CA ILE A 98 18.38 9.43 19.91
C ILE A 98 18.73 8.52 21.07
N PHE A 99 19.90 7.87 21.03
CA PHE A 99 20.34 6.91 22.04
C PHE A 99 20.48 7.54 23.44
N GLU A 100 21.02 8.75 23.54
CA GLU A 100 21.19 9.47 24.80
C GLU A 100 19.84 9.74 25.48
N ASN A 101 18.80 10.02 24.71
CA ASN A 101 17.45 10.27 25.18
C ASN A 101 16.62 8.99 25.45
N LEU A 102 17.15 7.79 25.18
CA LEU A 102 16.48 6.55 25.53
C LEU A 102 16.58 6.26 27.04
N ASN A 103 15.52 5.66 27.58
CA ASN A 103 15.47 5.23 28.96
C ASN A 103 16.11 3.85 29.14
N PHE A 104 16.66 3.59 30.32
CA PHE A 104 17.05 2.25 30.74
C PHE A 104 15.82 1.36 30.98
N VAL A 105 15.98 0.06 30.75
CA VAL A 105 14.97 -0.94 31.13
C VAL A 105 14.79 -0.92 32.64
N LYS A 106 13.55 -0.70 33.10
CA LYS A 106 13.24 -0.58 34.54
C LYS A 106 12.78 -1.89 35.15
N GLU A 107 12.27 -2.77 34.31
CA GLU A 107 11.66 -4.03 34.69
C GLU A 107 12.74 -5.03 35.13
N LYS A 108 12.45 -5.81 36.19
CA LYS A 108 13.39 -6.81 36.75
C LYS A 108 12.93 -8.25 36.55
N LYS A 109 11.67 -8.46 36.14
CA LYS A 109 11.02 -9.76 36.00
C LYS A 109 10.45 -9.91 34.59
N PHE A 110 10.80 -11.01 33.94
CA PHE A 110 10.46 -11.25 32.55
C PHE A 110 9.85 -12.64 32.36
N VAL A 111 8.84 -12.73 31.50
CA VAL A 111 8.39 -14.02 30.95
C VAL A 111 9.47 -14.55 30.00
N ARG A 112 10.03 -13.65 29.18
CA ARG A 112 11.14 -13.95 28.27
C ARG A 112 12.09 -12.76 28.24
N ALA A 113 13.25 -12.84 28.88
CA ALA A 113 14.31 -11.83 28.73
C ALA A 113 15.06 -11.95 27.38
N ARG A 114 14.96 -13.14 26.75
CA ARG A 114 15.74 -13.57 25.58
C ARG A 114 17.25 -13.58 25.88
N ASN A 115 18.06 -13.87 24.86
CA ASN A 115 19.52 -13.92 24.97
C ASN A 115 20.10 -12.51 24.78
N GLU A 116 21.08 -12.11 25.59
CA GLU A 116 21.75 -10.81 25.51
C GLU A 116 22.27 -10.47 24.11
N LYS A 117 22.69 -11.47 23.33
CA LYS A 117 23.20 -11.29 21.96
C LYS A 117 22.24 -10.53 21.05
N ILE A 118 20.93 -10.65 21.26
CA ILE A 118 19.93 -10.04 20.37
C ILE A 118 19.83 -8.52 20.50
N TYR A 119 20.43 -7.96 21.54
CA TYR A 119 20.44 -6.52 21.84
C TYR A 119 21.79 -5.86 21.51
N LYS A 120 22.77 -6.64 21.01
CA LYS A 120 24.09 -6.15 20.64
C LYS A 120 24.08 -5.54 19.25
N SER A 121 24.81 -4.44 19.09
CA SER A 121 25.06 -3.81 17.80
C SER A 121 26.09 -4.59 16.96
N PRO A 122 26.01 -4.56 15.62
CA PRO A 122 24.99 -3.89 14.80
C PRO A 122 23.65 -4.64 14.82
N LEU A 123 22.56 -3.89 14.88
CA LEU A 123 21.20 -4.40 15.08
C LEU A 123 20.22 -3.63 14.21
N PHE A 124 19.47 -4.33 13.35
CA PHE A 124 18.39 -3.74 12.57
C PHE A 124 17.04 -4.08 13.20
N LEU A 125 16.23 -3.06 13.48
CA LEU A 125 14.95 -3.18 14.17
C LEU A 125 13.81 -2.92 13.20
N ILE A 126 12.80 -3.78 13.23
CA ILE A 126 11.57 -3.63 12.46
C ILE A 126 10.39 -3.78 13.41
N TYR A 127 9.55 -2.76 13.48
CA TYR A 127 8.30 -2.81 14.22
C TYR A 127 7.30 -3.73 13.54
N GLU A 128 6.58 -4.57 14.31
CA GLU A 128 5.45 -5.38 13.86
C GLU A 128 4.18 -4.54 13.60
N GLY A 129 4.35 -3.40 12.93
CA GLY A 129 3.27 -2.54 12.46
C GLY A 129 3.11 -2.66 10.97
N VAL A 130 1.90 -2.36 10.47
CA VAL A 130 1.61 -2.45 9.03
C VAL A 130 2.50 -1.57 8.15
N ASN A 131 3.06 -0.50 8.71
CA ASN A 131 3.97 0.42 8.00
C ASN A 131 5.43 -0.04 8.04
N LEU A 132 5.75 -1.11 8.79
CA LEU A 132 7.09 -1.69 8.92
C LEU A 132 8.15 -0.65 9.31
N ASP A 133 7.82 0.23 10.25
CA ASP A 133 8.73 1.24 10.77
C ASP A 133 10.00 0.57 11.30
N CYS A 134 11.16 1.06 10.88
CA CYS A 134 12.41 0.35 11.08
C CYS A 134 13.57 1.32 11.26
N ALA A 135 14.60 0.86 11.97
CA ALA A 135 15.82 1.62 12.15
C ALA A 135 17.02 0.69 12.40
N ILE A 136 18.21 1.13 12.00
CA ILE A 136 19.46 0.46 12.29
C ILE A 136 20.20 1.14 13.44
N SER A 137 20.68 0.35 14.40
CA SER A 137 21.69 0.77 15.37
C SER A 137 23.02 0.15 14.99
N LYS A 138 23.96 0.97 14.51
CA LYS A 138 25.28 0.51 14.09
C LYS A 138 26.27 0.39 15.26
N LYS A 139 26.12 1.24 16.28
CA LYS A 139 27.11 1.41 17.37
C LYS A 139 26.58 1.17 18.77
N TYR A 140 25.25 1.22 18.93
CA TYR A 140 24.64 1.24 20.26
C TYR A 140 23.91 -0.06 20.53
N ASP A 141 24.26 -0.70 21.64
CA ASP A 141 23.54 -1.84 22.17
C ASP A 141 22.19 -1.36 22.73
N ILE A 142 21.09 -1.88 22.20
CA ILE A 142 19.73 -1.39 22.48
C ILE A 142 18.78 -2.56 22.71
N ALA A 143 18.05 -2.51 23.82
CA ALA A 143 16.96 -3.43 24.12
C ALA A 143 15.66 -3.03 23.41
N TYR A 144 14.81 -4.02 23.11
CA TYR A 144 13.50 -3.82 22.49
C TYR A 144 12.51 -4.87 22.97
N LYS A 145 11.22 -4.56 22.90
CA LYS A 145 10.11 -5.44 23.32
C LYS A 145 9.67 -6.38 22.20
N ASP A 146 8.79 -7.33 22.55
CA ASP A 146 8.27 -8.41 21.72
C ASP A 146 7.55 -8.01 20.43
N ARG A 147 7.12 -6.74 20.29
CA ARG A 147 6.51 -6.19 19.06
C ARG A 147 7.51 -5.59 18.08
N ILE A 148 8.81 -5.80 18.34
CA ILE A 148 9.90 -5.38 17.48
C ILE A 148 10.73 -6.62 17.15
N VAL A 149 10.96 -6.81 15.85
CA VAL A 149 11.85 -7.83 15.31
C VAL A 149 13.23 -7.22 15.16
N GLY A 150 14.21 -7.74 15.90
CA GLY A 150 15.61 -7.44 15.70
C GLY A 150 16.27 -8.44 14.77
N ILE A 151 17.02 -7.95 13.79
CA ILE A 151 17.88 -8.72 12.89
C ILE A 151 19.32 -8.41 13.28
N ILE A 152 20.07 -9.46 13.58
CA ILE A 152 21.47 -9.38 14.03
C ILE A 152 22.38 -10.14 13.09
N SER A 153 23.65 -9.72 13.10
CA SER A 153 24.77 -10.52 12.59
C SER A 153 25.70 -10.88 13.74
N ASN A 154 26.38 -12.02 13.62
CA ASN A 154 27.46 -12.40 14.53
C ASN A 154 28.74 -11.57 14.32
N ASN A 155 28.82 -10.76 13.25
CA ASN A 155 29.98 -9.92 12.94
C ASN A 155 29.64 -8.42 13.09
N LYS A 156 30.47 -7.69 13.85
CA LYS A 156 30.28 -6.25 14.11
C LYS A 156 30.36 -5.37 12.86
N ASN A 157 31.05 -5.82 11.82
CA ASN A 157 31.19 -5.10 10.56
C ASN A 157 30.46 -5.81 9.41
N ASP A 158 29.34 -6.48 9.69
CA ASP A 158 28.62 -7.21 8.65
C ASP A 158 27.97 -6.27 7.64
N ILE A 159 28.63 -6.14 6.49
CA ILE A 159 28.16 -5.38 5.34
C ILE A 159 26.78 -5.87 4.87
N ASN A 160 26.46 -7.17 5.01
CA ASN A 160 25.18 -7.71 4.58
C ASN A 160 24.02 -7.18 5.42
N LEU A 161 24.21 -6.99 6.73
CA LEU A 161 23.17 -6.43 7.60
C LEU A 161 22.89 -4.97 7.26
N ILE A 162 23.95 -4.20 6.99
CA ILE A 162 23.83 -2.79 6.60
C ILE A 162 23.17 -2.66 5.22
N GLU A 163 23.58 -3.48 4.24
CA GLU A 163 22.96 -3.53 2.91
C GLU A 163 21.48 -3.91 3.00
N LEU A 164 21.15 -4.92 3.81
CA LEU A 164 19.77 -5.33 4.08
C LEU A 164 18.95 -4.16 4.63
N ALA A 165 19.44 -3.50 5.68
CA ALA A 165 18.72 -2.40 6.32
C ALA A 165 18.44 -1.25 5.34
N ASN A 166 19.45 -0.84 4.55
CA ASN A 166 19.29 0.20 3.55
C ASN A 166 18.26 -0.18 2.47
N ASN A 167 18.34 -1.39 1.95
CA ASN A 167 17.41 -1.89 0.93
C ASN A 167 15.98 -2.00 1.49
N PHE A 168 15.82 -2.54 2.70
CA PHE A 168 14.54 -2.62 3.38
C PHE A 168 13.93 -1.23 3.58
N TYR A 169 14.71 -0.27 4.07
CA TYR A 169 14.24 1.10 4.31
C TYR A 169 13.79 1.78 3.02
N ARG A 170 14.60 1.70 1.95
CA ARG A 170 14.26 2.26 0.63
C ARG A 170 12.98 1.66 0.06
N ASN A 171 12.76 0.36 0.25
CA ASN A 171 11.62 -0.37 -0.30
C ASN A 171 10.48 -0.60 0.71
N LYS A 172 10.49 0.11 1.85
CA LYS A 172 9.52 -0.05 2.95
C LYS A 172 8.07 0.10 2.47
N LYS A 173 7.80 1.03 1.57
CA LYS A 173 6.45 1.24 1.01
C LYS A 173 5.97 0.02 0.22
N ILE A 174 6.82 -0.63 -0.56
CA ILE A 174 6.47 -1.85 -1.32
C ILE A 174 6.21 -3.01 -0.35
N MET A 175 7.07 -3.20 0.64
CA MET A 175 6.93 -4.27 1.62
C MET A 175 5.67 -4.10 2.48
N SER A 176 5.44 -2.91 3.02
CA SER A 176 4.22 -2.60 3.79
C SER A 176 2.95 -2.76 2.94
N SER A 177 3.00 -2.34 1.68
CA SER A 177 1.92 -2.52 0.70
C SER A 177 1.65 -3.99 0.41
N SER A 178 2.69 -4.82 0.31
CA SER A 178 2.53 -6.26 0.12
C SER A 178 1.82 -6.92 1.30
N ILE A 179 2.13 -6.55 2.55
CA ILE A 179 1.40 -7.05 3.73
C ILE A 179 -0.07 -6.64 3.62
N LYS A 180 -0.31 -5.38 3.31
CA LYS A 180 -1.64 -4.77 3.18
C LYS A 180 -2.55 -5.48 2.18
N ILE A 181 -2.00 -6.07 1.12
CA ILE A 181 -2.78 -6.74 0.06
C ILE A 181 -2.66 -8.26 0.02
N LEU A 182 -1.62 -8.86 0.61
CA LEU A 182 -1.43 -10.31 0.62
C LEU A 182 -1.92 -10.98 1.91
N SER A 183 -2.12 -10.20 2.99
CA SER A 183 -2.63 -10.68 4.27
C SER A 183 -4.07 -10.25 4.51
N ASN A 184 -4.67 -10.77 5.59
CA ASN A 184 -6.02 -10.38 6.02
C ASN A 184 -6.10 -8.97 6.64
N TYR A 185 -5.02 -8.17 6.61
CA TYR A 185 -5.00 -6.82 7.18
C TYR A 185 -6.09 -5.91 6.63
N SER A 186 -6.39 -5.98 5.33
CA SER A 186 -7.34 -5.08 4.67
C SER A 186 -8.78 -5.30 5.18
N ILE A 187 -9.12 -6.54 5.53
CA ILE A 187 -10.47 -6.94 5.94
C ILE A 187 -10.63 -7.07 7.47
N SER A 188 -9.56 -7.35 8.20
CA SER A 188 -9.60 -7.53 9.65
C SER A 188 -9.31 -6.23 10.40
N GLN A 189 -10.23 -5.84 11.29
CA GLN A 189 -10.06 -4.69 12.19
C GLN A 189 -9.05 -4.94 13.30
N ARG A 190 -8.76 -6.21 13.62
CA ARG A 190 -7.88 -6.62 14.73
C ARG A 190 -6.62 -7.35 14.24
N TYR A 191 -6.25 -7.18 12.97
CA TYR A 191 -5.08 -7.84 12.43
C TYR A 191 -3.83 -7.35 13.15
N VAL A 192 -3.17 -8.28 13.82
CA VAL A 192 -1.91 -8.06 14.50
C VAL A 192 -0.83 -8.75 13.68
N LEU A 193 0.12 -7.97 13.17
CA LEU A 193 1.30 -8.55 12.52
C LEU A 193 2.12 -9.28 13.57
N SER A 194 2.71 -10.39 13.13
CA SER A 194 3.69 -11.18 13.84
C SER A 194 5.06 -11.06 13.18
N LYS A 195 6.12 -11.49 13.87
CA LYS A 195 7.44 -11.69 13.26
C LYS A 195 7.38 -12.50 11.97
N ASN A 196 6.54 -13.54 11.90
CA ASN A 196 6.43 -14.38 10.71
C ASN A 196 5.89 -13.59 9.51
N ASP A 197 4.98 -12.64 9.72
CA ASP A 197 4.52 -11.74 8.67
C ASP A 197 5.66 -10.83 8.20
N VAL A 198 6.40 -10.24 9.14
CA VAL A 198 7.54 -9.35 8.84
C VAL A 198 8.61 -10.06 8.01
N ILE A 199 9.00 -11.28 8.36
CA ILE A 199 10.02 -12.03 7.61
C ILE A 199 9.48 -12.70 6.33
N SER A 200 8.16 -12.69 6.13
CA SER A 200 7.53 -13.24 4.92
C SER A 200 7.22 -12.17 3.86
N VAL A 201 7.60 -10.90 4.09
CA VAL A 201 7.51 -9.86 3.06
C VAL A 201 8.41 -10.20 1.86
N PRO A 202 8.01 -9.83 0.63
CA PRO A 202 8.87 -9.93 -0.53
C PRO A 202 10.11 -9.07 -0.35
N PHE A 203 11.27 -9.64 -0.64
CA PHE A 203 12.56 -9.01 -0.48
C PHE A 203 13.49 -9.43 -1.62
N GLU A 204 13.82 -8.46 -2.47
CA GLU A 204 14.80 -8.61 -3.54
C GLU A 204 15.68 -7.36 -3.59
N LYS A 205 16.91 -7.50 -4.09
CA LYS A 205 17.76 -6.34 -4.36
C LYS A 205 17.10 -5.49 -5.45
N ASP A 206 16.86 -4.22 -5.15
CA ASP A 206 16.19 -3.28 -6.06
C ASP A 206 14.79 -3.73 -6.53
N ILE A 207 13.96 -4.33 -5.65
CA ILE A 207 12.59 -4.78 -5.97
C ILE A 207 11.74 -3.74 -6.73
N GLU A 208 11.92 -2.45 -6.46
CA GLU A 208 11.27 -1.35 -7.17
C GLU A 208 11.55 -1.33 -8.69
N LYS A 209 12.76 -1.71 -9.12
CA LYS A 209 13.13 -1.78 -10.55
C LYS A 209 12.45 -2.94 -11.26
N SER A 210 12.09 -3.99 -10.52
CA SER A 210 11.33 -5.11 -11.04
C SER A 210 9.85 -4.78 -11.27
N LEU A 211 9.37 -3.62 -10.79
CA LEU A 211 7.99 -3.18 -10.92
C LEU A 211 7.78 -2.23 -12.11
N LEU A 212 6.68 -2.43 -12.82
CA LEU A 212 6.19 -1.55 -13.87
C LEU A 212 5.57 -0.28 -13.26
N GLU A 213 5.51 0.80 -14.04
CA GLU A 213 4.97 2.08 -13.54
C GLU A 213 3.52 1.99 -13.05
N TRP A 214 2.66 1.22 -13.74
CA TRP A 214 1.28 1.02 -13.29
C TRP A 214 1.19 0.20 -11.99
N GLU A 215 2.16 -0.70 -11.73
CA GLU A 215 2.24 -1.45 -10.48
C GLU A 215 2.59 -0.50 -9.32
N LYS A 216 3.53 0.42 -9.56
CA LYS A 216 3.89 1.48 -8.60
C LYS A 216 2.72 2.43 -8.35
N ASP A 217 1.97 2.79 -9.39
CA ASP A 217 0.77 3.61 -9.26
C ASP A 217 -0.29 2.94 -8.36
N ILE A 218 -0.52 1.63 -8.50
CA ILE A 218 -1.39 0.89 -7.57
C ILE A 218 -0.82 0.89 -6.15
N ILE A 219 0.49 0.64 -5.98
CA ILE A 219 1.15 0.64 -4.67
C ILE A 219 0.96 1.96 -3.92
N ASN A 220 1.01 3.08 -4.64
CA ASN A 220 0.81 4.40 -4.07
C ASN A 220 -0.63 4.62 -3.58
N ASP A 221 -1.61 4.00 -4.25
CA ASP A 221 -3.03 4.12 -3.93
C ASP A 221 -3.53 3.09 -2.90
N ILE A 222 -2.75 2.06 -2.53
CA ILE A 222 -3.19 1.00 -1.59
C ILE A 222 -3.75 1.55 -0.27
N ASP A 223 -3.16 2.62 0.26
CA ASP A 223 -3.65 3.22 1.51
C ASP A 223 -5.03 3.85 1.33
N TYR A 224 -5.32 4.44 0.17
CA TYR A 224 -6.65 4.94 -0.16
C TYR A 224 -7.66 3.81 -0.34
N ILE A 225 -7.26 2.74 -1.04
CA ILE A 225 -8.10 1.56 -1.27
C ILE A 225 -8.49 0.93 0.07
N ILE A 226 -7.52 0.74 0.97
CA ILE A 226 -7.78 0.13 2.29
C ILE A 226 -8.60 1.03 3.19
N ASP A 227 -8.34 2.34 3.19
CA ASP A 227 -9.15 3.30 3.95
C ASP A 227 -10.61 3.26 3.48
N PHE A 228 -10.85 3.17 2.17
CA PHE A 228 -12.18 2.99 1.60
C PHE A 228 -12.83 1.66 2.00
N ILE A 229 -12.11 0.54 1.96
CA ILE A 229 -12.65 -0.75 2.39
C ILE A 229 -13.07 -0.73 3.86
N LYS A 230 -12.24 -0.12 4.73
CA LYS A 230 -12.50 -0.12 6.18
C LYS A 230 -13.56 0.88 6.61
N LYS A 231 -13.72 2.00 5.90
CA LYS A 231 -14.60 3.13 6.32
C LYS A 231 -15.75 3.42 5.36
N GLY A 232 -15.76 2.85 4.16
CA GLY A 232 -16.76 3.12 3.13
C GLY A 232 -16.86 4.61 2.80
N ASN A 233 -18.07 5.16 2.93
CA ASN A 233 -18.35 6.59 2.68
C ASN A 233 -17.62 7.53 3.65
N GLU A 234 -17.20 7.04 4.82
CA GLU A 234 -16.46 7.83 5.80
C GLU A 234 -14.96 7.96 5.48
N SER A 235 -14.50 7.30 4.42
CA SER A 235 -13.11 7.33 3.97
C SER A 235 -12.67 8.69 3.42
N TYR A 236 -11.36 8.91 3.44
CA TYR A 236 -10.74 10.13 2.93
C TYR A 236 -11.12 10.41 1.47
N ILE A 237 -11.04 9.39 0.60
CA ILE A 237 -11.29 9.55 -0.84
C ILE A 237 -12.77 9.79 -1.20
N MET A 238 -13.71 9.47 -0.30
CA MET A 238 -15.13 9.78 -0.48
C MET A 238 -15.49 11.17 0.04
N LYS A 239 -14.83 11.63 1.11
CA LYS A 239 -15.04 12.98 1.65
C LYS A 239 -14.36 14.05 0.81
N LYS A 240 -13.14 13.78 0.34
CA LYS A 240 -12.33 14.74 -0.42
C LYS A 240 -12.91 14.99 -1.81
N VAL A 241 -13.14 16.28 -2.11
CA VAL A 241 -13.34 16.75 -3.49
C VAL A 241 -12.02 16.71 -4.22
N THR A 242 -12.04 16.21 -5.44
CA THR A 242 -10.84 16.01 -6.27
C THR A 242 -10.22 17.34 -6.62
N SER A 243 -8.90 17.49 -6.44
CA SER A 243 -8.17 18.68 -6.88
C SER A 243 -7.78 18.59 -8.35
N LYS A 244 -7.45 19.73 -8.97
CA LYS A 244 -6.90 19.77 -10.33
C LYS A 244 -5.64 18.92 -10.48
N GLU A 245 -4.80 18.85 -9.46
CA GLU A 245 -3.59 18.02 -9.44
C GLU A 245 -3.92 16.52 -9.41
N ASP A 246 -4.92 16.11 -8.62
CA ASP A 246 -5.38 14.72 -8.57
C ASP A 246 -5.89 14.28 -9.96
N ILE A 247 -6.66 15.14 -10.64
CA ILE A 247 -7.17 14.85 -11.98
C ILE A 247 -6.03 14.79 -13.02
N ASN A 248 -5.04 15.68 -12.93
CA ASN A 248 -3.88 15.62 -13.80
C ASN A 248 -3.12 14.29 -13.62
N LYS A 249 -2.88 13.85 -12.37
CA LYS A 249 -2.25 12.55 -12.08
C LYS A 249 -3.05 11.38 -12.64
N TYR A 250 -4.38 11.44 -12.56
CA TYR A 250 -5.27 10.48 -13.20
C TYR A 250 -5.09 10.49 -14.72
N ASN A 251 -5.15 11.66 -15.36
CA ASN A 251 -5.06 11.83 -16.80
C ASN A 251 -3.71 11.37 -17.34
N ASP A 252 -2.62 11.70 -16.67
CA ASP A 252 -1.28 11.26 -17.04
C ASP A 252 -1.19 9.73 -17.02
N THR A 253 -1.74 9.09 -15.98
CA THR A 253 -1.79 7.63 -15.88
C THR A 253 -2.65 7.02 -17.00
N PHE A 254 -3.82 7.62 -17.24
CA PHE A 254 -4.78 7.19 -18.25
C PHE A 254 -4.18 7.26 -19.66
N VAL A 255 -3.65 8.42 -20.05
CA VAL A 255 -3.01 8.64 -21.36
C VAL A 255 -1.79 7.75 -21.53
N ARG A 256 -0.92 7.66 -20.52
CA ARG A 256 0.27 6.79 -20.55
C ARG A 256 -0.07 5.34 -20.88
N LEU A 257 -1.20 4.84 -20.35
CA LEU A 257 -1.64 3.47 -20.60
C LEU A 257 -2.40 3.33 -21.92
N MET A 258 -3.25 4.29 -22.29
CA MET A 258 -3.92 4.26 -23.60
C MET A 258 -2.92 4.27 -24.76
N LEU A 259 -1.81 5.01 -24.63
CA LEU A 259 -0.74 5.08 -25.61
C LEU A 259 -0.05 3.73 -25.88
N THR A 260 -0.20 2.72 -25.02
CA THR A 260 0.35 1.38 -25.30
C THR A 260 -0.42 0.64 -26.38
N SER A 261 -1.67 1.03 -26.63
CA SER A 261 -2.56 0.43 -27.64
C SER A 261 -2.93 1.41 -28.77
N PHE A 262 -2.91 2.72 -28.50
CA PHE A 262 -3.34 3.77 -29.42
C PHE A 262 -2.31 4.91 -29.52
N ASN A 263 -1.46 4.89 -30.55
CA ASN A 263 -0.30 5.79 -30.68
C ASN A 263 -0.61 7.29 -30.76
N ASN A 264 -1.83 7.68 -31.13
CA ASN A 264 -2.23 9.08 -31.32
C ASN A 264 -3.19 9.58 -30.23
N PHE A 265 -3.18 8.95 -29.06
CA PHE A 265 -4.09 9.29 -27.97
C PHE A 265 -3.57 10.45 -27.09
N ASN A 266 -4.39 11.48 -26.86
CA ASN A 266 -4.02 12.60 -26.00
C ASN A 266 -5.19 13.16 -25.19
N PHE A 267 -4.88 13.71 -24.02
CA PHE A 267 -5.81 14.54 -23.25
C PHE A 267 -6.00 15.90 -23.94
N LEU A 268 -7.23 16.41 -23.96
CA LEU A 268 -7.57 17.71 -24.54
C LEU A 268 -7.81 18.74 -23.44
N TYR A 269 -8.87 18.56 -22.67
CA TYR A 269 -9.25 19.45 -21.59
C TYR A 269 -10.22 18.76 -20.63
N MET A 270 -10.49 19.42 -19.51
CA MET A 270 -11.49 18.99 -18.55
C MET A 270 -12.28 20.19 -18.04
N PHE A 271 -13.49 19.91 -17.57
CA PHE A 271 -14.33 20.90 -16.90
C PHE A 271 -15.26 20.23 -15.90
N GLU A 272 -15.76 21.01 -14.95
CA GLU A 272 -16.70 20.55 -13.92
C GLU A 272 -18.04 21.29 -14.06
N LYS A 273 -19.15 20.57 -13.97
CA LYS A 273 -20.50 21.14 -13.89
C LYS A 273 -21.31 20.32 -12.88
N ASN A 274 -21.93 20.98 -11.90
CA ASN A 274 -22.81 20.37 -10.91
C ASN A 274 -22.20 19.16 -10.15
N GLY A 275 -20.91 19.26 -9.76
CA GLY A 275 -20.23 18.20 -9.02
C GLY A 275 -19.86 16.97 -9.86
N ILE A 276 -19.84 17.13 -11.19
CA ILE A 276 -19.46 16.12 -12.17
C ILE A 276 -18.34 16.68 -13.03
N ILE A 277 -17.30 15.89 -13.19
CA ILE A 277 -16.14 16.23 -13.98
C ILE A 277 -16.21 15.47 -15.31
N PHE A 278 -15.94 16.22 -16.38
CA PHE A 278 -15.84 15.75 -17.75
C PHE A 278 -14.37 15.81 -18.16
N SER A 279 -13.79 14.67 -18.49
CA SER A 279 -12.42 14.58 -19.02
C SER A 279 -12.48 14.16 -20.48
N VAL A 280 -11.92 14.99 -21.37
CA VAL A 280 -12.02 14.84 -22.82
C VAL A 280 -10.67 14.45 -23.39
N TYR A 281 -10.68 13.42 -24.24
CA TYR A 281 -9.50 12.88 -24.92
C TYR A 281 -9.77 12.72 -26.41
N SER A 282 -8.69 12.67 -27.19
CA SER A 282 -8.75 12.42 -28.64
C SER A 282 -7.88 11.22 -29.02
N PHE A 283 -8.33 10.43 -30.00
CA PHE A 283 -7.55 9.41 -30.69
C PHE A 283 -6.73 9.96 -31.86
N THR A 284 -6.83 11.27 -32.13
CA THR A 284 -6.11 11.98 -33.18
C THR A 284 -5.33 13.16 -32.62
N LYS A 285 -4.13 13.43 -33.19
CA LYS A 285 -3.29 14.57 -32.82
C LYS A 285 -3.95 15.93 -33.03
N ASN A 286 -4.92 15.99 -33.95
CA ASN A 286 -5.75 17.16 -34.19
C ASN A 286 -7.15 16.85 -33.67
N THR A 287 -7.72 17.78 -32.90
CA THR A 287 -9.15 18.14 -33.00
C THR A 287 -9.50 19.19 -31.95
N SER A 288 -9.89 20.38 -32.43
CA SER A 288 -10.75 21.29 -31.69
C SER A 288 -12.14 20.67 -31.59
N PHE A 289 -12.38 19.84 -30.58
CA PHE A 289 -13.72 19.38 -30.23
C PHE A 289 -14.23 20.21 -29.06
N ASN A 290 -15.44 20.78 -29.16
CA ASN A 290 -15.97 21.65 -28.12
C ASN A 290 -17.37 21.17 -27.69
N ILE A 291 -17.42 20.20 -26.78
CA ILE A 291 -18.69 19.67 -26.23
C ILE A 291 -19.47 20.70 -25.39
N ILE A 292 -18.82 21.82 -25.04
CA ILE A 292 -19.33 22.81 -24.08
C ILE A 292 -20.66 23.45 -24.54
N ASN A 293 -20.98 23.39 -25.84
CA ASN A 293 -22.14 24.09 -26.40
C ASN A 293 -23.48 23.33 -26.37
N ASP A 294 -23.56 22.07 -25.91
CA ASP A 294 -24.84 21.34 -25.81
C ASP A 294 -25.31 21.19 -24.35
N GLU A 295 -25.96 22.24 -23.83
CA GLU A 295 -26.46 22.24 -22.45
C GLU A 295 -27.51 21.15 -22.16
N LYS A 296 -28.27 20.73 -23.16
CA LYS A 296 -29.34 19.74 -22.99
C LYS A 296 -28.76 18.35 -22.80
N LEU A 297 -27.77 17.99 -23.63
CA LEU A 297 -26.99 16.76 -23.46
C LEU A 297 -26.33 16.72 -22.07
N MET A 298 -25.69 17.83 -21.69
CA MET A 298 -25.00 17.95 -20.41
C MET A 298 -25.92 17.75 -19.21
N ASN A 299 -27.10 18.38 -19.21
CA ASN A 299 -28.08 18.23 -18.13
C ASN A 299 -28.68 16.81 -18.06
N ASN A 300 -28.80 16.12 -19.20
CA ASN A 300 -29.24 14.72 -19.23
C ASN A 300 -28.17 13.79 -18.65
N LEU A 301 -26.89 13.97 -19.05
CA LEU A 301 -25.77 13.20 -18.52
C LEU A 301 -25.63 13.35 -17.00
N VAL A 302 -25.82 14.57 -16.47
CA VAL A 302 -25.80 14.82 -15.02
C VAL A 302 -26.88 14.01 -14.29
N LYS A 303 -28.08 13.92 -14.85
CA LYS A 303 -29.20 13.13 -14.28
C LYS A 303 -28.95 11.63 -14.34
N GLU A 304 -28.29 11.14 -15.39
CA GLU A 304 -27.98 9.72 -15.54
C GLU A 304 -26.87 9.26 -14.58
N ILE A 305 -25.92 10.13 -14.24
CA ILE A 305 -24.83 9.83 -13.30
C ILE A 305 -25.36 9.70 -11.87
N TYR A 306 -26.25 10.60 -11.46
CA TYR A 306 -26.91 10.58 -10.16
C TYR A 306 -28.32 9.99 -10.26
N TYR A 307 -28.42 8.74 -10.71
CA TYR A 307 -29.72 8.07 -10.74
C TYR A 307 -30.12 7.60 -9.34
N LYS A 308 -31.23 8.15 -8.83
CA LYS A 308 -31.83 7.76 -7.55
C LYS A 308 -32.80 6.59 -7.78
N TYR A 309 -32.49 5.41 -7.24
CA TYR A 309 -33.40 4.27 -7.25
C TYR A 309 -34.17 4.25 -5.92
N GLY A 310 -35.45 4.64 -5.93
CA GLY A 310 -36.29 4.68 -4.72
C GLY A 310 -35.92 5.81 -3.73
N THR A 311 -36.21 5.61 -2.44
CA THR A 311 -36.12 6.68 -1.43
C THR A 311 -34.71 6.91 -0.88
N SER A 312 -33.82 5.90 -0.91
CA SER A 312 -32.52 5.93 -0.20
C SER A 312 -31.28 5.45 -0.99
N LEU A 313 -31.44 4.90 -2.21
CA LEU A 313 -30.33 4.33 -3.00
C LEU A 313 -29.86 5.30 -4.09
N TYR A 314 -28.61 5.78 -3.97
CA TYR A 314 -27.93 6.53 -5.02
C TYR A 314 -27.00 5.58 -5.81
N ILE A 315 -27.21 5.48 -7.13
CA ILE A 315 -26.33 4.75 -8.04
C ILE A 315 -25.46 5.79 -8.75
N ASN A 316 -24.15 5.74 -8.52
CA ASN A 316 -23.19 6.56 -9.28
C ASN A 316 -22.76 5.78 -10.52
N ARG A 317 -23.15 6.25 -11.71
CA ARG A 317 -22.70 5.66 -12.98
C ARG A 317 -21.47 6.40 -13.50
N ILE A 318 -20.55 5.66 -14.10
CA ILE A 318 -19.46 6.22 -14.91
C ILE A 318 -19.94 6.18 -16.34
N ILE A 319 -19.96 7.32 -17.01
CA ILE A 319 -20.39 7.41 -18.40
C ILE A 319 -19.15 7.60 -19.27
N ARG A 320 -19.06 6.80 -20.33
CA ARG A 320 -18.07 6.92 -21.38
C ARG A 320 -18.82 7.20 -22.67
N ILE A 321 -18.43 8.27 -23.36
CA ILE A 321 -19.04 8.68 -24.62
C ILE A 321 -17.97 8.61 -25.68
N PHE A 322 -18.24 7.82 -26.71
CA PHE A 322 -17.43 7.75 -27.93
C PHE A 322 -18.16 8.55 -29.02
N SER A 323 -17.50 9.55 -29.58
CA SER A 323 -18.04 10.37 -30.65
C SER A 323 -16.93 10.67 -31.65
N ASN A 324 -16.98 10.03 -32.82
CA ASN A 324 -15.90 10.06 -33.81
C ASN A 324 -14.55 9.68 -33.14
N ASP A 325 -13.54 10.56 -33.22
CA ASP A 325 -12.22 10.38 -32.63
C ASP A 325 -12.12 10.84 -31.16
N ILE A 326 -13.25 11.14 -30.50
CA ILE A 326 -13.28 11.70 -29.15
C ILE A 326 -13.79 10.68 -28.14
N LEU A 327 -13.07 10.58 -27.01
CA LEU A 327 -13.50 9.88 -25.81
C LEU A 327 -13.78 10.89 -24.70
N ILE A 328 -14.92 10.76 -24.05
CA ILE A 328 -15.29 11.57 -22.89
C ILE A 328 -15.59 10.67 -21.72
N ILE A 329 -14.89 10.89 -20.62
CA ILE A 329 -15.11 10.20 -19.36
C ILE A 329 -15.79 11.16 -18.40
N VAL A 330 -16.96 10.75 -17.91
CA VAL A 330 -17.80 11.58 -17.04
C VAL A 330 -18.01 10.88 -15.71
N LYS A 331 -17.60 11.54 -14.61
CA LYS A 331 -17.60 10.96 -13.25
C LYS A 331 -17.89 11.99 -12.16
N PRO A 332 -18.36 11.55 -10.97
CA PRO A 332 -18.49 12.42 -9.80
C PRO A 332 -17.16 13.06 -9.39
N ASN A 333 -17.22 14.25 -8.78
CA ASN A 333 -16.03 15.02 -8.39
C ASN A 333 -15.30 14.53 -7.12
N LYS A 334 -15.59 13.34 -6.61
CA LYS A 334 -14.93 12.79 -5.41
C LYS A 334 -13.62 12.09 -5.77
N LEU A 335 -12.60 12.21 -4.91
CA LEU A 335 -11.26 11.68 -5.18
C LEU A 335 -11.29 10.18 -5.51
N ARG A 336 -12.20 9.41 -4.92
CA ARG A 336 -12.40 7.98 -5.24
C ARG A 336 -12.43 7.69 -6.74
N TYR A 337 -13.00 8.57 -7.56
CA TYR A 337 -13.19 8.33 -9.00
C TYR A 337 -11.99 8.77 -9.86
N TRP A 338 -10.99 9.39 -9.24
CA TRP A 338 -9.89 10.10 -9.89
C TRP A 338 -8.51 9.77 -9.30
N ILE A 339 -8.37 8.64 -8.61
CA ILE A 339 -7.05 8.10 -8.23
C ILE A 339 -6.45 7.29 -9.39
N LYS A 340 -5.13 7.07 -9.37
CA LYS A 340 -4.41 6.43 -10.49
C LYS A 340 -4.81 4.99 -10.73
N SER A 341 -5.07 4.23 -9.67
CA SER A 341 -5.59 2.86 -9.73
C SER A 341 -6.95 2.77 -10.43
N ILE A 342 -7.77 3.83 -10.35
CA ILE A 342 -9.01 3.93 -11.11
C ILE A 342 -8.73 4.27 -12.58
N ALA A 343 -7.75 5.13 -12.87
CA ALA A 343 -7.33 5.38 -14.27
C ALA A 343 -6.93 4.08 -14.97
N ILE A 344 -6.17 3.22 -14.30
CA ILE A 344 -5.78 1.90 -14.82
C ILE A 344 -7.01 1.07 -15.20
N ARG A 345 -8.02 1.05 -14.32
CA ARG A 345 -9.25 0.30 -14.55
C ARG A 345 -10.08 0.86 -15.69
N ASP A 346 -10.20 2.18 -15.79
CA ASP A 346 -10.95 2.79 -16.89
C ASP A 346 -10.27 2.59 -18.24
N VAL A 347 -8.93 2.49 -18.28
CA VAL A 347 -8.22 2.09 -19.49
C VAL A 347 -8.63 0.68 -19.93
N ASP A 348 -8.62 -0.28 -19.00
CA ASP A 348 -9.02 -1.66 -19.29
C ASP A 348 -10.46 -1.71 -19.81
N ASP A 349 -11.36 -0.97 -19.15
CA ASP A 349 -12.76 -0.91 -19.56
C ASP A 349 -12.93 -0.23 -20.93
N VAL A 350 -12.24 0.88 -21.22
CA VAL A 350 -12.30 1.57 -22.52
C VAL A 350 -11.78 0.68 -23.65
N ILE A 351 -10.67 -0.03 -23.43
CA ILE A 351 -10.14 -0.98 -24.41
C ILE A 351 -11.17 -2.08 -24.68
N ASN A 352 -11.80 -2.61 -23.64
CA ASN A 352 -12.84 -3.63 -23.79
C ASN A 352 -14.08 -3.09 -24.52
N ASP A 353 -14.51 -1.86 -24.22
CA ASP A 353 -15.63 -1.20 -24.90
C ASP A 353 -15.33 -1.05 -26.41
N ILE A 354 -14.10 -0.67 -26.79
CA ILE A 354 -13.68 -0.56 -28.19
C ILE A 354 -13.66 -1.93 -28.89
N ILE A 355 -13.11 -2.96 -28.23
CA ILE A 355 -13.02 -4.32 -28.81
C ILE A 355 -14.40 -4.96 -28.98
N THR A 356 -15.35 -4.68 -28.09
CA THR A 356 -16.70 -5.27 -28.17
C THR A 356 -17.62 -4.54 -29.15
N GLN A 357 -17.32 -3.28 -29.47
CA GLN A 357 -18.09 -2.47 -30.44
C GLN A 357 -17.55 -2.55 -31.87
N GLY A 358 -16.27 -2.91 -32.05
CA GLY A 358 -15.66 -3.19 -33.36
C GLY A 358 -15.84 -4.64 -33.77
#